data_AF-A0A0M9XVM7-F1
#
_entry.id   AF-A0A0M9XVM7-F1
#
_cell.length_a   1.000
_cell.length_b   1.000
_cell.length_c   1.000
_cell.angle_alpha   90.00
_cell.angle_beta   90.00
_cell.angle_gamma   90.00
#
_symmetry.space_group_name_H-M   'P 1'
#
loop_
_entity.id
_entity.type
_entity.pdbx_description
1 polymer ?
#
loop_
_entity_poly.entity_id
_entity_poly.type
_entity_poly.pdbx_seq_one_letter_code
_entity_poly.pdbx_strand_id
1 'polypeptide(L)'
;MRWVVGGSGEGGVVACAVDGGGRVVGVPVRAGSVVAAVRACPQAERWVWRSTSETYRKLLAAGVRVERCYDVEAAEALLIGHEEGQSGQPRSLAAAWARLHRLPVPDDPPVRGAETQPSLFEPGPVPLPPGVDEFTALLEVYAAQLERTERAEHPDRMRLLLAAESAGLLVAAEMTRAGLPWRADVHRELLDELLGERYPGGLEPRRMAELADEVSRAFGEGVRVRPDLPAEIVKAFAGAGITLRSTRKWELQEVRHPAVAPLLEYKRLYRLHTAHGWSWLQQWVHEGRFRPEYLPGGTVSGRWTTNGGGALQIPKVVRRAVVADPGWRLVVADAEQMEPRVLAAVSRDRGLMEVAGSGRDLYADLAARAFGGDRDQAKLALLGAVYGQTSGDALKHMADLRRRYPAAVEYVDTAARAGEEGRLVRTWLGRTCPPASVAPPDEAGLPQEEAPAYGSTAGARARGRFTRNFVVQGSAADWALLMLAALRRSLAPLRAELVFFQHDEVIVHAPEEEAGAVAGFVAEAAELAGRIAFGETPVRFPFSTAVVECYADAK
;
A
#
# COMPACT_ATOMS: atom_id res chain seq x y z
N MET A 1 8.38 29.09 0.27
CA MET A 1 7.09 29.76 0.60
C MET A 1 5.91 28.82 0.29
N ARG A 2 4.91 28.72 1.17
CA ARG A 2 3.71 27.87 0.98
C ARG A 2 2.61 28.67 0.27
N TRP A 3 1.84 28.01 -0.60
CA TRP A 3 0.76 28.63 -1.38
C TRP A 3 -0.51 27.80 -1.30
N VAL A 4 -1.63 28.42 -0.97
CA VAL A 4 -2.96 27.79 -1.01
C VAL A 4 -3.60 28.09 -2.35
N VAL A 5 -4.23 27.10 -2.99
CA VAL A 5 -5.00 27.28 -4.23
C VAL A 5 -6.34 26.55 -4.15
N GLY A 6 -7.42 27.23 -4.52
CA GLY A 6 -8.78 26.71 -4.49
C GLY A 6 -9.74 27.48 -5.39
N GLY A 7 -10.92 26.90 -5.67
CA GLY A 7 -12.00 27.56 -6.40
C GLY A 7 -12.53 28.80 -5.69
N SER A 8 -12.92 29.81 -6.47
CA SER A 8 -13.56 31.03 -5.97
C SER A 8 -15.06 31.02 -6.21
N GLY A 9 -15.83 31.65 -5.30
CA GLY A 9 -17.28 31.84 -5.48
C GLY A 9 -17.68 32.67 -6.72
N GLU A 10 -16.74 33.44 -7.28
CA GLU A 10 -16.95 34.27 -8.49
C GLU A 10 -16.56 33.53 -9.80
N GLY A 11 -16.16 32.26 -9.72
CA GLY A 11 -15.61 31.48 -10.82
C GLY A 11 -14.09 31.59 -10.94
N GLY A 12 -13.46 30.56 -11.53
CA GLY A 12 -12.00 30.44 -11.60
C GLY A 12 -11.36 29.97 -10.29
N VAL A 13 -10.07 30.25 -10.13
CA VAL A 13 -9.27 29.87 -8.95
C VAL A 13 -8.55 31.08 -8.37
N VAL A 14 -8.32 31.01 -7.05
CA VAL A 14 -7.48 31.96 -6.31
C VAL A 14 -6.30 31.18 -5.75
N ALA A 15 -5.10 31.74 -5.88
CA ALA A 15 -3.90 31.26 -5.22
C ALA A 15 -3.29 32.36 -4.38
N CYS A 16 -2.87 32.07 -3.15
CA CYS A 16 -2.17 33.05 -2.32
C CYS A 16 -1.11 32.40 -1.46
N ALA A 17 -0.03 33.13 -1.20
CA ALA A 17 0.98 32.69 -0.27
C ALA A 17 0.47 32.75 1.17
N VAL A 18 0.96 31.84 2.00
CA VAL A 18 0.63 31.75 3.43
C VAL A 18 1.89 31.60 4.29
N ASP A 19 1.81 32.10 5.52
CA ASP A 19 2.88 31.95 6.52
C ASP A 19 2.90 30.57 7.18
N GLY A 20 3.74 30.40 8.21
CA GLY A 20 3.88 29.15 8.96
C GLY A 20 2.60 28.71 9.68
N GLY A 21 1.69 29.63 9.99
CA GLY A 21 0.40 29.41 10.63
C GLY A 21 -0.78 29.36 9.65
N GLY A 22 -0.53 29.36 8.34
CA GLY A 22 -1.58 29.29 7.33
C GLY A 22 -2.28 30.62 7.05
N ARG A 23 -1.78 31.75 7.58
CA ARG A 23 -2.37 33.07 7.34
C ARG A 23 -1.88 33.64 6.02
N VAL A 24 -2.78 34.31 5.31
CA VAL A 24 -2.50 34.93 4.01
C VAL A 24 -1.38 35.97 4.15
N VAL A 25 -0.37 35.85 3.29
CA VAL A 25 0.69 36.83 3.12
C VAL A 25 0.82 37.21 1.64
N GLY A 26 0.85 38.51 1.36
CA GLY A 26 0.93 39.02 -0.01
C GLY A 26 -0.42 39.13 -0.72
N VAL A 27 -0.36 39.37 -2.03
CA VAL A 27 -1.53 39.65 -2.86
C VAL A 27 -2.02 38.35 -3.52
N PRO A 28 -3.33 38.02 -3.42
CA PRO A 28 -3.89 36.85 -4.10
C PRO A 28 -3.77 36.95 -5.63
N VAL A 29 -3.42 35.84 -6.26
CA VAL A 29 -3.38 35.66 -7.71
C VAL A 29 -4.67 35.00 -8.16
N ARG A 30 -5.43 35.68 -9.02
CA ARG A 30 -6.66 35.16 -9.63
C ARG A 30 -6.35 34.60 -11.02
N ALA A 31 -6.85 33.41 -11.32
CA ALA A 31 -6.65 32.77 -12.61
C ALA A 31 -7.88 31.98 -13.06
N GLY A 32 -8.01 31.75 -14.37
CA GLY A 32 -9.11 30.95 -14.92
C GLY A 32 -8.99 29.43 -14.66
N SER A 33 -7.81 28.96 -14.24
CA SER A 33 -7.57 27.54 -13.92
C SER A 33 -6.42 27.36 -12.94
N VAL A 34 -6.39 26.20 -12.26
CA VAL A 34 -5.28 25.84 -11.37
C VAL A 34 -3.93 25.78 -12.08
N VAL A 35 -3.91 25.37 -13.36
CA VAL A 35 -2.70 25.35 -14.19
C VAL A 35 -2.14 26.76 -14.36
N ALA A 36 -3.00 27.73 -14.66
CA ALA A 36 -2.60 29.12 -14.84
C ALA A 36 -2.12 29.74 -13.50
N ALA A 37 -2.80 29.45 -12.39
CA ALA A 37 -2.37 29.90 -11.06
C ALA A 37 -0.99 29.34 -10.68
N VAL A 38 -0.76 28.04 -10.88
CA VAL A 38 0.52 27.40 -10.55
C VAL A 38 1.67 27.98 -11.40
N ARG A 39 1.44 28.18 -12.71
CA ARG A 39 2.45 28.80 -13.60
C ARG A 39 2.76 30.25 -13.24
N ALA A 40 1.79 30.99 -12.70
CA ALA A 40 1.98 32.38 -12.28
C ALA A 40 2.79 32.52 -10.97
N CYS A 41 2.97 31.42 -10.22
CA CYS A 41 3.67 31.42 -8.93
C CYS A 41 4.86 30.44 -8.91
N PRO A 42 5.89 30.64 -9.74
CA PRO A 42 7.05 29.74 -9.82
C PRO A 42 7.87 29.63 -8.52
N GLN A 43 7.73 30.60 -7.61
CA GLN A 43 8.38 30.66 -6.29
C GLN A 43 7.70 29.79 -5.22
N ALA A 44 6.60 29.11 -5.55
CA ALA A 44 5.90 28.24 -4.61
C ALA A 44 6.70 26.95 -4.34
N GLU A 45 7.12 26.75 -3.09
CA GLU A 45 7.85 25.53 -2.68
C GLU A 45 6.91 24.39 -2.28
N ARG A 46 5.70 24.73 -1.80
CA ARG A 46 4.67 23.77 -1.41
C ARG A 46 3.30 24.34 -1.71
N TRP A 47 2.52 23.57 -2.46
CA TRP A 47 1.12 23.86 -2.76
C TRP A 47 0.19 23.22 -1.72
N VAL A 48 -0.84 23.93 -1.30
CA VAL A 48 -1.90 23.44 -0.42
C VAL A 48 -3.19 23.48 -1.22
N TRP A 49 -3.87 22.36 -1.31
CA TRP A 49 -5.12 22.21 -2.05
C TRP A 49 -5.99 21.16 -1.39
N ARG A 50 -7.26 21.09 -1.81
CA ARG A 50 -8.23 20.13 -1.28
C ARG A 50 -7.77 18.68 -1.45
N SER A 51 -7.57 18.28 -2.70
CA SER A 51 -7.25 16.89 -3.08
C SER A 51 -6.24 16.85 -4.22
N THR A 52 -5.18 16.08 -4.02
CA THR A 52 -4.06 15.87 -4.94
C THR A 52 -4.47 15.01 -6.12
N SER A 53 -5.29 13.98 -5.90
CA SER A 53 -5.76 13.09 -6.98
C SER A 53 -6.57 13.84 -8.03
N GLU A 54 -7.30 14.88 -7.63
CA GLU A 54 -8.04 15.76 -8.54
C GLU A 54 -7.19 16.89 -9.12
N THR A 55 -6.47 17.61 -8.24
CA THR A 55 -5.76 18.83 -8.62
C THR A 55 -4.52 18.51 -9.44
N TYR A 56 -3.72 17.56 -8.97
CA TYR A 56 -2.44 17.25 -9.60
C TYR A 56 -2.61 16.48 -10.92
N ARG A 57 -3.69 15.70 -11.07
CA ARG A 57 -4.05 15.08 -12.35
C ARG A 57 -4.23 16.12 -13.46
N LYS A 58 -4.91 17.25 -13.16
CA LYS A 58 -5.08 18.37 -14.12
C LYS A 58 -3.75 19.05 -14.45
N LEU A 59 -2.87 19.22 -13.45
CA LEU A 59 -1.53 19.79 -13.63
C LEU A 59 -0.65 18.88 -14.51
N LEU A 60 -0.62 17.58 -14.22
CA LEU A 60 0.13 16.58 -14.99
C LEU A 60 -0.36 16.49 -16.44
N ALA A 61 -1.68 16.55 -16.67
CA ALA A 61 -2.25 16.61 -18.03
C ALA A 61 -1.75 17.83 -18.82
N ALA A 62 -1.48 18.95 -18.14
CA ALA A 62 -0.91 20.17 -18.73
C ALA A 62 0.63 20.22 -18.70
N GLY A 63 1.31 19.12 -18.36
CA GLY A 63 2.77 19.05 -18.28
C GLY A 63 3.39 19.83 -17.12
N VAL A 64 2.61 20.16 -16.08
CA VAL A 64 3.08 20.88 -14.89
C VAL A 64 3.31 19.90 -13.76
N ARG A 65 4.56 19.77 -13.30
CA ARG A 65 4.93 19.05 -12.08
C ARG A 65 5.18 20.04 -10.94
N VAL A 66 4.82 19.65 -9.71
CA VAL A 66 5.12 20.43 -8.51
C VAL A 66 6.06 19.65 -7.61
N GLU A 67 6.95 20.31 -6.89
CA GLU A 67 7.90 19.60 -6.02
C GLU A 67 7.18 19.00 -4.80
N ARG A 68 6.35 19.79 -4.11
CA ARG A 68 5.70 19.40 -2.86
C ARG A 68 4.26 19.90 -2.81
N CYS A 69 3.40 19.12 -2.15
CA CYS A 69 2.05 19.56 -1.81
C CYS A 69 1.73 19.29 -0.33
N TYR A 70 0.60 19.82 0.11
CA TYR A 70 -0.12 19.46 1.31
C TYR A 70 -1.54 19.18 0.88
N ASP A 71 -1.95 17.93 1.03
CA ASP A 71 -3.30 17.48 0.72
C ASP A 71 -4.18 17.61 1.97
N VAL A 72 -5.15 18.52 1.93
CA VAL A 72 -5.99 18.84 3.10
C VAL A 72 -6.87 17.67 3.52
N GLU A 73 -7.42 16.90 2.59
CA GLU A 73 -8.30 15.76 2.91
C GLU A 73 -7.50 14.55 3.41
N ALA A 74 -6.31 14.30 2.85
CA ALA A 74 -5.41 13.26 3.37
C ALA A 74 -4.86 13.62 4.76
N ALA A 75 -4.53 14.89 4.98
CA ALA A 75 -4.11 15.38 6.28
C ALA A 75 -5.24 15.27 7.32
N GLU A 76 -6.47 15.61 6.94
CA GLU A 76 -7.63 15.48 7.82
C GLU A 76 -7.81 14.04 8.29
N ALA A 77 -7.70 13.07 7.36
CA ALA A 77 -7.80 11.64 7.66
C ALA A 77 -6.84 11.19 8.78
N LEU A 78 -5.60 11.69 8.75
CA LEU A 78 -4.58 11.37 9.74
C LEU A 78 -4.83 12.07 11.07
N LEU A 79 -5.23 13.35 11.05
CA LEU A 79 -5.48 14.14 12.25
C LEU A 79 -6.71 13.67 13.02
N ILE A 80 -7.82 13.34 12.34
CA ILE A 80 -9.01 12.75 13.01
C ILE A 80 -8.70 11.36 13.57
N GLY A 81 -7.83 10.58 12.90
CA GLY A 81 -7.36 9.32 13.43
C GLY A 81 -6.51 9.52 14.69
N HIS A 82 -5.72 10.60 14.73
CA HIS A 82 -4.87 10.94 15.87
C HIS A 82 -5.65 11.35 17.12
N GLU A 83 -6.77 12.06 16.92
CA GLU A 83 -7.60 12.61 17.99
C GLU A 83 -8.59 11.59 18.58
N GLU A 84 -8.67 11.55 19.91
CA GLU A 84 -9.55 10.63 20.62
C GLU A 84 -11.03 10.87 20.25
N GLY A 85 -11.73 9.78 19.92
CA GLY A 85 -13.15 9.82 19.56
C GLY A 85 -13.47 10.36 18.17
N GLN A 86 -12.47 10.74 17.35
CA GLN A 86 -12.67 11.29 16.01
C GLN A 86 -12.41 10.28 14.88
N SER A 87 -11.88 9.10 15.20
CA SER A 87 -11.57 8.05 14.21
C SER A 87 -12.80 7.60 13.43
N GLY A 88 -12.68 7.52 12.10
CA GLY A 88 -13.74 7.07 11.20
C GLY A 88 -14.73 8.16 10.79
N GLN A 89 -14.55 9.40 11.24
CA GLN A 89 -15.38 10.51 10.77
C GLN A 89 -15.06 10.91 9.32
N PRO A 90 -16.01 11.58 8.63
CA PRO A 90 -15.78 12.17 7.31
C PRO A 90 -14.60 13.15 7.29
N ARG A 91 -13.79 13.09 6.24
CA ARG A 91 -12.51 13.80 6.06
C ARG A 91 -12.49 14.79 4.88
N SER A 92 -13.56 14.88 4.09
CA SER A 92 -13.67 15.87 3.02
C SER A 92 -13.48 17.30 3.53
N LEU A 93 -13.11 18.23 2.65
CA LEU A 93 -12.97 19.64 3.02
C LEU A 93 -14.25 20.20 3.68
N ALA A 94 -15.42 19.82 3.15
CA ALA A 94 -16.71 20.21 3.71
C ALA A 94 -16.93 19.65 5.12
N ALA A 95 -16.57 18.39 5.35
CA ALA A 95 -16.61 17.77 6.68
C ALA A 95 -15.66 18.44 7.68
N ALA A 96 -14.42 18.69 7.26
CA ALA A 96 -13.41 19.37 8.08
C ALA A 96 -13.86 20.78 8.46
N TRP A 97 -14.40 21.53 7.49
CA TRP A 97 -14.91 22.88 7.72
C TRP A 97 -16.15 22.87 8.62
N ALA A 98 -17.11 21.99 8.38
CA ALA A 98 -18.30 21.86 9.22
C ALA A 98 -17.93 21.51 10.67
N ARG A 99 -16.97 20.59 10.89
CA ARG A 99 -16.45 20.24 12.20
C ARG A 99 -15.82 21.44 12.90
N LEU A 100 -15.00 22.22 12.19
CA LEU A 100 -14.37 23.43 12.72
C LEU A 100 -15.41 24.46 13.21
N HIS A 101 -16.51 24.59 12.48
CA HIS A 101 -17.61 25.53 12.77
C HIS A 101 -18.74 24.94 13.63
N ARG A 102 -18.59 23.71 14.14
CA ARG A 102 -19.60 23.01 14.96
C ARG A 102 -20.96 22.88 14.26
N LEU A 103 -20.92 22.64 12.95
CA LEU A 103 -22.08 22.36 12.10
C LEU A 103 -22.26 20.85 11.89
N PRO A 104 -23.42 20.39 11.39
CA PRO A 104 -23.60 19.00 10.98
C PRO A 104 -22.52 18.59 9.96
N VAL A 105 -21.80 17.50 10.26
CA VAL A 105 -20.72 17.00 9.41
C VAL A 105 -21.33 16.17 8.28
N PRO A 106 -21.17 16.57 6.99
CA PRO A 106 -21.63 15.77 5.87
C PRO A 106 -20.82 14.47 5.73
N ASP A 107 -21.46 13.44 5.20
CA ASP A 107 -20.78 12.19 4.84
C ASP A 107 -19.81 12.39 3.68
N ASP A 108 -18.72 11.62 3.68
CA ASP A 108 -17.82 11.55 2.54
C ASP A 108 -18.45 10.76 1.38
N PRO A 109 -18.08 11.07 0.13
CA PRO A 109 -18.54 10.30 -1.00
C PRO A 109 -17.98 8.86 -0.90
N PRO A 110 -18.69 7.87 -1.43
CA PRO A 110 -18.18 6.51 -1.47
C PRO A 110 -16.84 6.46 -2.22
N VAL A 111 -15.93 5.61 -1.76
CA VAL A 111 -14.66 5.37 -2.44
C VAL A 111 -14.95 4.89 -3.87
N ARG A 112 -14.33 5.53 -4.87
CA ARG A 112 -14.53 5.19 -6.28
C ARG A 112 -14.20 3.72 -6.51
N GLY A 113 -15.14 2.97 -7.10
CA GLY A 113 -14.86 1.65 -7.64
C GLY A 113 -13.96 1.73 -8.88
N ALA A 114 -13.30 0.63 -9.23
CA ALA A 114 -12.52 0.52 -10.45
C ALA A 114 -13.41 0.46 -11.69
N GLU A 115 -14.06 1.56 -12.04
CA GLU A 115 -14.76 1.69 -13.31
C GLU A 115 -13.84 2.35 -14.34
N THR A 116 -13.63 1.68 -15.46
CA THR A 116 -12.83 2.18 -16.59
C THR A 116 -13.56 3.22 -17.43
N GLN A 117 -14.86 3.42 -17.21
CA GLN A 117 -15.63 4.48 -17.84
C GLN A 117 -15.98 5.55 -16.81
N PRO A 118 -15.81 6.84 -17.13
CA PRO A 118 -16.36 7.90 -16.31
C PRO A 118 -17.87 7.69 -16.24
N SER A 119 -18.37 7.39 -15.05
CA SER A 119 -19.82 7.33 -14.82
C SER A 119 -20.42 8.67 -15.26
N LEU A 120 -21.52 8.61 -16.02
CA LEU A 120 -22.25 9.82 -16.43
C LEU A 120 -22.72 10.66 -15.23
N PHE A 121 -22.72 10.05 -14.04
CA PHE A 121 -23.07 10.62 -12.75
C PHE A 121 -21.92 10.48 -11.74
N GLU A 122 -20.69 10.85 -12.12
CA GLU A 122 -19.63 10.99 -11.13
C GLU A 122 -20.06 12.01 -10.06
N PRO A 123 -20.16 11.61 -8.78
CA PRO A 123 -20.45 12.57 -7.73
C PRO A 123 -19.31 13.59 -7.68
N GLY A 124 -19.67 14.87 -7.79
CA GLY A 124 -18.75 15.97 -7.58
C GLY A 124 -18.25 16.01 -6.12
N PRO A 125 -17.35 16.94 -5.79
CA PRO A 125 -16.93 17.13 -4.40
C PRO A 125 -18.15 17.40 -3.52
N VAL A 126 -18.06 16.98 -2.25
CA VAL A 126 -19.10 17.28 -1.25
C VAL A 126 -19.32 18.79 -1.21
N PRO A 127 -20.56 19.27 -1.42
CA PRO A 127 -20.81 20.70 -1.51
C PRO A 127 -20.49 21.38 -0.17
N LEU A 128 -19.81 22.52 -0.25
CA LEU A 128 -19.60 23.39 0.90
C LEU A 128 -20.94 24.07 1.29
N PRO A 129 -21.10 24.46 2.57
CA PRO A 129 -22.26 25.23 3.01
C PRO A 129 -22.47 26.51 2.18
N PRO A 130 -23.73 26.96 1.99
CA PRO A 130 -24.02 28.16 1.20
C PRO A 130 -23.25 29.38 1.69
N GLY A 131 -22.63 30.11 0.75
CA GLY A 131 -21.85 31.32 1.04
C GLY A 131 -20.38 31.09 1.38
N VAL A 132 -19.90 29.85 1.39
CA VAL A 132 -18.50 29.50 1.61
C VAL A 132 -17.88 28.98 0.31
N ASP A 133 -16.82 29.63 -0.17
CA ASP A 133 -16.05 29.13 -1.29
C ASP A 133 -14.90 28.21 -0.87
N GLU A 134 -14.39 27.41 -1.82
CA GLU A 134 -13.35 26.41 -1.57
C GLU A 134 -12.06 27.06 -1.06
N PHE A 135 -11.66 28.19 -1.61
CA PHE A 135 -10.45 28.90 -1.18
C PHE A 135 -10.52 29.35 0.29
N THR A 136 -11.65 29.91 0.72
CA THR A 136 -11.88 30.34 2.10
C THR A 136 -11.88 29.15 3.05
N ALA A 137 -12.61 28.08 2.69
CA ALA A 137 -12.63 26.85 3.49
C ALA A 137 -11.24 26.24 3.63
N LEU A 138 -10.44 26.22 2.55
CA LEU A 138 -9.07 25.70 2.57
C LEU A 138 -8.17 26.48 3.52
N LEU A 139 -8.23 27.81 3.53
CA LEU A 139 -7.42 28.63 4.43
C LEU A 139 -7.72 28.33 5.89
N GLU A 140 -8.99 28.28 6.26
CA GLU A 140 -9.43 28.03 7.64
C GLU A 140 -9.09 26.61 8.10
N VAL A 141 -9.41 25.61 7.28
CA VAL A 141 -9.12 24.20 7.58
C VAL A 141 -7.62 23.97 7.65
N TYR A 142 -6.83 24.51 6.71
CA TYR A 142 -5.38 24.37 6.72
C TYR A 142 -4.76 24.99 7.98
N ALA A 143 -5.18 26.19 8.37
CA ALA A 143 -4.71 26.82 9.61
C ALA A 143 -5.07 25.98 10.84
N ALA A 144 -6.30 25.46 10.92
CA ALA A 144 -6.73 24.59 12.01
C ALA A 144 -5.93 23.27 12.06
N GLN A 145 -5.64 22.67 10.91
CA GLN A 145 -4.82 21.45 10.80
C GLN A 145 -3.38 21.68 11.27
N LEU A 146 -2.79 22.85 10.98
CA LEU A 146 -1.49 23.22 11.51
C LEU A 146 -1.51 23.30 13.05
N GLU A 147 -2.52 23.93 13.64
CA GLU A 147 -2.65 23.98 15.10
C GLU A 147 -2.85 22.59 15.71
N ARG A 148 -3.69 21.74 15.12
CA ARG A 148 -3.91 20.36 15.56
C ARG A 148 -2.62 19.54 15.48
N THR A 149 -1.81 19.78 14.46
CA THR A 149 -0.50 19.15 14.30
C THR A 149 0.46 19.52 15.45
N GLU A 150 0.47 20.79 15.89
CA GLU A 150 1.28 21.21 17.05
C GLU A 150 0.79 20.67 18.40
N ARG A 151 -0.47 20.21 18.47
CA ARG A 151 -1.04 19.56 19.66
C ARG A 151 -0.79 18.05 19.72
N ALA A 152 -0.27 17.44 18.64
CA ALA A 152 0.08 16.03 18.64
C ALA A 152 1.18 15.73 19.67
N GLU A 153 1.23 14.49 20.19
CA GLU A 153 2.25 14.07 21.16
C GLU A 153 3.69 14.29 20.64
N HIS A 154 3.88 14.14 19.34
CA HIS A 154 5.13 14.39 18.64
C HIS A 154 4.88 15.25 17.37
N PRO A 155 4.84 16.58 17.50
CA PRO A 155 4.50 17.48 16.39
C PRO A 155 5.41 17.33 15.16
N ASP A 156 6.71 17.17 15.38
CA ASP A 156 7.68 16.98 14.27
C ASP A 156 7.39 15.71 13.46
N ARG A 157 7.01 14.63 14.14
CA ARG A 157 6.69 13.35 13.51
C ARG A 157 5.36 13.40 12.77
N MET A 158 4.36 14.06 13.36
CA MET A 158 3.07 14.27 12.70
C MET A 158 3.24 15.15 11.45
N ARG A 159 3.99 16.26 11.52
CA ARG A 159 4.30 17.08 10.33
C ARG A 159 4.96 16.27 9.23
N LEU A 160 5.88 15.37 9.61
CA LEU A 160 6.56 14.50 8.66
C LEU A 160 5.59 13.49 8.03
N LEU A 161 4.71 12.87 8.81
CA LEU A 161 3.68 11.94 8.32
C LEU A 161 2.75 12.62 7.31
N LEU A 162 2.21 13.80 7.64
CA LEU A 162 1.32 14.56 6.76
C LEU A 162 2.02 14.94 5.45
N ALA A 163 3.29 15.33 5.53
CA ALA A 163 4.09 15.66 4.35
C ALA A 163 4.41 14.41 3.50
N ALA A 164 4.67 13.27 4.14
CA ALA A 164 4.96 12.00 3.47
C ALA A 164 3.72 11.46 2.75
N GLU A 165 2.55 11.50 3.38
CA GLU A 165 1.27 11.10 2.78
C GLU A 165 0.95 11.96 1.54
N SER A 166 1.10 13.28 1.67
CA SER A 166 0.91 14.22 0.55
C SER A 166 1.89 13.93 -0.60
N ALA A 167 3.16 13.64 -0.29
CA ALA A 167 4.15 13.28 -1.30
C ALA A 167 3.82 11.92 -1.97
N GLY A 168 3.30 10.96 -1.22
CA GLY A 168 2.80 9.70 -1.74
C GLY A 168 1.70 9.88 -2.79
N LEU A 169 0.78 10.82 -2.56
CA LEU A 169 -0.27 11.15 -3.53
C LEU A 169 0.28 11.77 -4.83
N LEU A 170 1.34 12.59 -4.76
CA LEU A 170 2.04 13.08 -5.96
C LEU A 170 2.70 11.93 -6.73
N VAL A 171 3.38 11.03 -6.02
CA VAL A 171 4.03 9.85 -6.59
C VAL A 171 3.01 8.94 -7.27
N ALA A 172 1.90 8.63 -6.59
CA ALA A 172 0.81 7.83 -7.12
C ALA A 172 0.26 8.39 -8.43
N ALA A 173 -0.02 9.70 -8.47
CA ALA A 173 -0.54 10.35 -9.67
C ALA A 173 0.47 10.33 -10.85
N GLU A 174 1.76 10.50 -10.56
CA GLU A 174 2.83 10.40 -11.57
C GLU A 174 2.97 8.99 -12.11
N MET A 175 2.98 7.99 -11.22
CA MET A 175 3.04 6.58 -11.61
C MET A 175 1.84 6.15 -12.44
N THR A 176 0.62 6.56 -12.06
CA THR A 176 -0.58 6.27 -12.86
C THR A 176 -0.50 6.89 -14.25
N ARG A 177 0.11 8.08 -14.38
CA ARG A 177 0.32 8.74 -15.68
C ARG A 177 1.39 8.03 -16.51
N ALA A 178 2.56 7.76 -15.94
CA ALA A 178 3.67 7.09 -16.63
C ALA A 178 3.26 5.67 -17.05
N GLY A 179 2.74 4.91 -16.09
CA GLY A 179 2.35 3.50 -16.24
C GLY A 179 3.55 2.57 -16.38
N LEU A 180 3.38 1.33 -15.96
CA LEU A 180 4.40 0.29 -16.13
C LEU A 180 4.39 -0.20 -17.59
N PRO A 181 5.53 -0.18 -18.33
CA PRO A 181 5.62 -0.74 -19.67
C PRO A 181 5.08 -2.17 -19.75
N TRP A 182 4.17 -2.41 -20.68
CA TRP A 182 3.44 -3.67 -20.78
C TRP A 182 3.17 -4.12 -22.22
N ARG A 183 3.60 -5.33 -22.55
CA ARG A 183 3.38 -6.03 -23.82
C ARG A 183 2.11 -6.86 -23.77
N ALA A 184 1.00 -6.26 -24.23
CA ALA A 184 -0.31 -6.90 -24.24
C ALA A 184 -0.41 -8.09 -25.21
N ASP A 185 0.41 -8.12 -26.25
CA ASP A 185 0.60 -9.26 -27.14
C ASP A 185 1.24 -10.44 -26.41
N VAL A 186 2.37 -10.24 -25.72
CA VAL A 186 3.04 -11.27 -24.91
C VAL A 186 2.11 -11.79 -23.81
N HIS A 187 1.32 -10.92 -23.17
CA HIS A 187 0.35 -11.36 -22.18
C HIS A 187 -0.77 -12.24 -22.80
N ARG A 188 -1.30 -11.87 -23.97
CA ARG A 188 -2.31 -12.69 -24.66
C ARG A 188 -1.75 -14.05 -25.06
N GLU A 189 -0.56 -14.09 -25.63
CA GLU A 189 0.11 -15.34 -25.99
C GLU A 189 0.31 -16.25 -24.75
N LEU A 190 0.72 -15.69 -23.62
CA LEU A 190 0.83 -16.42 -22.35
C LEU A 190 -0.52 -17.00 -21.89
N LEU A 191 -1.61 -16.23 -22.01
CA LEU A 191 -2.94 -16.70 -21.64
C LEU A 191 -3.41 -17.80 -22.58
N ASP A 192 -3.21 -17.64 -23.89
CA ASP A 192 -3.55 -18.65 -24.89
C ASP A 192 -2.75 -19.96 -24.67
N GLU A 193 -1.46 -19.86 -24.32
CA GLU A 193 -0.59 -20.99 -23.99
C GLU A 193 -1.05 -21.74 -22.74
N LEU A 194 -1.36 -21.01 -21.65
CA LEU A 194 -1.64 -21.62 -20.35
C LEU A 194 -3.10 -22.03 -20.15
N LEU A 195 -4.05 -21.28 -20.71
CA LEU A 195 -5.49 -21.47 -20.52
C LEU A 195 -6.17 -22.13 -21.73
N GLY A 196 -5.52 -22.10 -22.91
CA GLY A 196 -6.06 -22.64 -24.15
C GLY A 196 -7.14 -21.74 -24.77
N GLU A 197 -7.93 -22.34 -25.67
CA GLU A 197 -8.97 -21.62 -26.42
C GLU A 197 -10.01 -20.97 -25.50
N ARG A 198 -10.35 -19.72 -25.83
CA ARG A 198 -11.40 -18.95 -25.17
C ARG A 198 -12.75 -19.29 -25.78
N TYR A 199 -13.65 -19.86 -24.99
CA TYR A 199 -15.02 -20.05 -25.43
C TYR A 199 -15.84 -18.74 -25.37
N PRO A 200 -16.78 -18.53 -26.31
CA PRO A 200 -17.70 -17.40 -26.27
C PRO A 200 -18.55 -17.36 -24.99
N GLY A 201 -19.01 -16.17 -24.61
CA GLY A 201 -20.01 -16.01 -23.53
C GLY A 201 -19.48 -16.16 -22.10
N GLY A 202 -18.17 -16.10 -21.87
CA GLY A 202 -17.59 -16.16 -20.52
C GLY A 202 -17.49 -17.56 -19.92
N LEU A 203 -17.62 -18.59 -20.77
CA LEU A 203 -17.34 -19.98 -20.39
C LEU A 203 -15.87 -20.16 -20.01
N GLU A 204 -15.59 -21.16 -19.17
CA GLU A 204 -14.24 -21.46 -18.69
C GLU A 204 -13.30 -21.80 -19.86
N PRO A 205 -12.03 -21.34 -19.84
CA PRO A 205 -11.07 -21.70 -20.87
C PRO A 205 -10.90 -23.22 -21.02
N ARG A 206 -10.60 -23.68 -22.24
CA ARG A 206 -10.50 -25.11 -22.58
C ARG A 206 -9.66 -25.91 -21.59
N ARG A 207 -8.47 -25.41 -21.21
CA ARG A 207 -7.58 -26.14 -20.31
C ARG A 207 -8.17 -26.32 -18.91
N MET A 208 -8.93 -25.33 -18.43
CA MET A 208 -9.60 -25.43 -17.14
C MET A 208 -10.75 -26.43 -17.17
N ALA A 209 -11.52 -26.46 -18.26
CA ALA A 209 -12.57 -27.46 -18.45
C ALA A 209 -12.00 -28.89 -18.48
N GLU A 210 -10.91 -29.11 -19.22
CA GLU A 210 -10.21 -30.41 -19.26
C GLU A 210 -9.75 -30.86 -17.86
N LEU A 211 -9.18 -29.94 -17.07
CA LEU A 211 -8.75 -30.22 -15.70
C LEU A 211 -9.93 -30.49 -14.76
N ALA A 212 -11.06 -29.79 -14.92
CA ALA A 212 -12.26 -30.05 -14.14
C ALA A 212 -12.83 -31.46 -14.42
N ASP A 213 -12.76 -31.90 -15.67
CA ASP A 213 -13.13 -33.27 -16.07
C ASP A 213 -12.14 -34.32 -15.55
N GLU A 214 -10.83 -34.03 -15.53
CA GLU A 214 -9.81 -34.88 -14.90
C GLU A 214 -10.05 -35.03 -13.39
N VAL A 215 -10.33 -33.93 -12.69
CA VAL A 215 -10.67 -33.93 -11.26
C VAL A 215 -11.92 -34.78 -11.02
N SER A 216 -12.97 -34.55 -11.80
CA SER A 216 -14.23 -35.30 -11.69
C SER A 216 -14.03 -36.80 -11.91
N ARG A 217 -13.34 -37.19 -12.98
CA ARG A 217 -13.03 -38.60 -13.28
C ARG A 217 -12.21 -39.28 -12.18
N ALA A 218 -11.31 -38.53 -11.53
CA ALA A 218 -10.49 -39.07 -10.44
C ALA A 218 -11.30 -39.45 -9.18
N PHE A 219 -12.54 -38.98 -9.04
CA PHE A 219 -13.45 -39.40 -7.96
C PHE A 219 -14.45 -40.51 -8.37
N GLY A 220 -14.42 -40.95 -9.63
CA GLY A 220 -15.24 -42.05 -10.15
C GLY A 220 -16.15 -41.68 -11.32
N GLU A 221 -16.69 -42.68 -12.00
CA GLU A 221 -17.62 -42.49 -13.11
C GLU A 221 -18.93 -41.84 -12.63
N GLY A 222 -19.44 -40.86 -13.37
CA GLY A 222 -20.68 -40.14 -13.03
C GLY A 222 -20.54 -39.12 -11.90
N VAL A 223 -19.38 -39.01 -11.25
CA VAL A 223 -19.11 -37.97 -10.25
C VAL A 223 -18.74 -36.67 -10.95
N ARG A 224 -19.40 -35.57 -10.57
CA ARG A 224 -19.07 -34.22 -11.03
C ARG A 224 -18.60 -33.40 -9.84
N VAL A 225 -17.41 -32.82 -9.94
CA VAL A 225 -16.83 -31.96 -8.90
C VAL A 225 -16.49 -30.61 -9.52
N ARG A 226 -17.01 -29.52 -8.95
CA ARG A 226 -16.61 -28.16 -9.35
C ARG A 226 -15.35 -27.72 -8.60
N PRO A 227 -14.19 -27.61 -9.26
CA PRO A 227 -12.93 -27.34 -8.56
C PRO A 227 -12.74 -25.86 -8.16
N ASP A 228 -13.60 -24.96 -8.62
CA ASP A 228 -13.70 -23.56 -8.17
C ASP A 228 -14.37 -23.43 -6.79
N LEU A 229 -15.14 -24.44 -6.35
CA LEU A 229 -15.85 -24.40 -5.07
C LEU A 229 -15.17 -25.24 -3.98
N PRO A 230 -14.62 -24.60 -2.92
CA PRO A 230 -13.97 -25.31 -1.82
C PRO A 230 -14.84 -26.36 -1.14
N ALA A 231 -16.14 -26.08 -0.97
CA ALA A 231 -17.07 -26.99 -0.31
C ALA A 231 -17.29 -28.29 -1.10
N GLU A 232 -17.35 -28.21 -2.44
CA GLU A 232 -17.49 -29.40 -3.28
C GLU A 232 -16.23 -30.27 -3.26
N ILE A 233 -15.05 -29.65 -3.24
CA ILE A 233 -13.78 -30.37 -3.07
C ILE A 233 -13.76 -31.13 -1.75
N VAL A 234 -14.05 -30.46 -0.63
CA VAL A 234 -14.06 -31.10 0.70
C VAL A 234 -15.04 -32.27 0.73
N LYS A 235 -16.24 -32.08 0.16
CA LYS A 235 -17.25 -33.15 0.07
C LYS A 235 -16.78 -34.34 -0.78
N ALA A 236 -16.13 -34.09 -1.92
CA ALA A 236 -15.63 -35.13 -2.80
C ALA A 236 -14.53 -35.98 -2.12
N PHE A 237 -13.57 -35.33 -1.46
CA PHE A 237 -12.54 -36.02 -0.68
C PHE A 237 -13.11 -36.78 0.51
N ALA A 238 -14.09 -36.22 1.23
CA ALA A 238 -14.76 -36.93 2.31
C ALA A 238 -15.49 -38.20 1.80
N GLY A 239 -16.13 -38.12 0.62
CA GLY A 239 -16.73 -39.28 -0.06
C GLY A 239 -15.71 -40.36 -0.44
N ALA A 240 -14.46 -39.97 -0.70
CA ALA A 240 -13.34 -40.88 -0.93
C ALA A 240 -12.64 -41.34 0.38
N GLY A 241 -13.20 -41.03 1.55
CA GLY A 241 -12.66 -41.41 2.85
C GLY A 241 -11.49 -40.54 3.34
N ILE A 242 -11.27 -39.36 2.74
CA ILE A 242 -10.18 -38.44 3.08
C ILE A 242 -10.76 -37.17 3.72
N THR A 243 -10.41 -36.93 4.99
CA THR A 243 -10.85 -35.73 5.69
C THR A 243 -9.90 -34.57 5.42
N LEU A 244 -10.43 -33.48 4.85
CA LEU A 244 -9.72 -32.22 4.67
C LEU A 244 -10.28 -31.14 5.59
N ARG A 245 -9.41 -30.37 6.23
CA ARG A 245 -9.76 -29.16 7.00
C ARG A 245 -9.83 -27.93 6.09
N SER A 246 -9.04 -27.92 5.01
CA SER A 246 -9.02 -26.84 4.03
C SER A 246 -8.61 -27.36 2.65
N THR A 247 -8.86 -26.54 1.62
CA THR A 247 -8.38 -26.81 0.26
C THR A 247 -7.08 -26.07 -0.05
N ARG A 248 -6.30 -25.69 0.98
CA ARG A 248 -5.03 -25.00 0.80
C ARG A 248 -4.00 -25.94 0.18
N LYS A 249 -3.06 -25.36 -0.59
CA LYS A 249 -2.06 -26.12 -1.35
C LYS A 249 -1.28 -27.11 -0.48
N TRP A 250 -0.80 -26.69 0.69
CA TRP A 250 0.02 -27.53 1.57
C TRP A 250 -0.74 -28.77 2.06
N GLU A 251 -1.99 -28.60 2.46
CA GLU A 251 -2.83 -29.73 2.92
C GLU A 251 -3.16 -30.68 1.76
N LEU A 252 -3.51 -30.14 0.59
CA LEU A 252 -3.75 -30.95 -0.61
C LEU A 252 -2.49 -31.73 -1.04
N GLN A 253 -1.29 -31.17 -0.88
CA GLN A 253 -0.03 -31.83 -1.24
C GLN A 253 0.33 -33.02 -0.34
N GLU A 254 -0.21 -33.08 0.88
CA GLU A 254 -0.02 -34.20 1.81
C GLU A 254 -0.93 -35.40 1.47
N VAL A 255 -1.94 -35.18 0.61
CA VAL A 255 -2.95 -36.18 0.25
C VAL A 255 -2.49 -37.00 -0.95
N ARG A 256 -2.54 -38.33 -0.81
CA ARG A 256 -2.29 -39.26 -1.91
C ARG A 256 -3.59 -39.62 -2.62
N HIS A 257 -3.98 -38.82 -3.61
CA HIS A 257 -5.18 -39.08 -4.43
C HIS A 257 -4.97 -38.56 -5.87
N PRO A 258 -5.44 -39.29 -6.91
CA PRO A 258 -5.24 -38.89 -8.31
C PRO A 258 -5.81 -37.51 -8.66
N ALA A 259 -6.86 -37.07 -7.96
CA ALA A 259 -7.46 -35.74 -8.17
C ALA A 259 -6.57 -34.57 -7.72
N VAL A 260 -5.55 -34.80 -6.88
CA VAL A 260 -4.77 -33.71 -6.25
C VAL A 260 -3.97 -32.92 -7.28
N ALA A 261 -3.22 -33.59 -8.15
CA ALA A 261 -2.40 -32.93 -9.17
C ALA A 261 -3.24 -32.05 -10.13
N PRO A 262 -4.30 -32.56 -10.79
CA PRO A 262 -5.14 -31.74 -11.67
C PRO A 262 -5.89 -30.65 -10.89
N LEU A 263 -6.28 -30.88 -9.63
CA LEU A 263 -6.91 -29.85 -8.80
C LEU A 263 -5.95 -28.69 -8.49
N LEU A 264 -4.70 -28.98 -8.11
CA LEU A 264 -3.70 -27.95 -7.84
C LEU A 264 -3.39 -27.12 -9.09
N GLU A 265 -3.35 -27.78 -10.25
CA GLU A 265 -3.15 -27.11 -11.53
C GLU A 265 -4.37 -26.26 -11.92
N TYR A 266 -5.59 -26.78 -11.77
CA TYR A 266 -6.81 -25.99 -11.96
C TYR A 266 -6.81 -24.74 -11.07
N LYS A 267 -6.50 -24.88 -9.78
CA LYS A 267 -6.46 -23.73 -8.85
C LYS A 267 -5.34 -22.73 -9.18
N ARG A 268 -4.28 -23.15 -9.88
CA ARG A 268 -3.24 -22.26 -10.41
C ARG A 268 -3.80 -21.46 -11.58
N LEU A 269 -4.40 -22.14 -12.57
CA LEU A 269 -4.94 -21.52 -13.77
C LEU A 269 -6.19 -20.67 -13.50
N TYR A 270 -7.07 -21.10 -12.60
CA TYR A 270 -8.24 -20.34 -12.17
C TYR A 270 -7.84 -18.98 -11.59
N ARG A 271 -6.80 -18.93 -10.75
CA ARG A 271 -6.26 -17.66 -10.23
C ARG A 271 -5.66 -16.79 -11.33
N LEU A 272 -4.92 -17.37 -12.27
CA LEU A 272 -4.41 -16.62 -13.43
C LEU A 272 -5.56 -16.04 -14.25
N HIS A 273 -6.57 -16.85 -14.59
CA HIS A 273 -7.74 -16.45 -15.38
C HIS A 273 -8.54 -15.34 -14.70
N THR A 274 -8.79 -15.44 -13.40
CA THR A 274 -9.63 -14.48 -12.67
C THR A 274 -8.87 -13.20 -12.29
N ALA A 275 -7.61 -13.30 -11.87
CA ALA A 275 -6.86 -12.16 -11.37
C ALA A 275 -6.00 -11.46 -12.44
N HIS A 276 -5.61 -12.15 -13.52
CA HIS A 276 -4.76 -11.60 -14.59
C HIS A 276 -5.16 -12.10 -15.98
N GLY A 277 -6.41 -12.52 -16.18
CA GLY A 277 -6.89 -12.99 -17.48
C GLY A 277 -7.18 -11.84 -18.47
N TRP A 278 -7.92 -12.16 -19.53
CA TRP A 278 -8.24 -11.19 -20.58
C TRP A 278 -9.03 -9.98 -20.08
N SER A 279 -9.95 -10.15 -19.12
CA SER A 279 -10.70 -9.03 -18.53
C SER A 279 -9.79 -8.08 -17.77
N TRP A 280 -8.87 -8.61 -16.96
CA TRP A 280 -7.85 -7.82 -16.27
C TRP A 280 -6.98 -7.06 -17.27
N LEU A 281 -6.49 -7.74 -18.32
CA LEU A 281 -5.65 -7.11 -19.34
C LEU A 281 -6.39 -5.96 -20.03
N GLN A 282 -7.66 -6.16 -20.40
CA GLN A 282 -8.50 -5.11 -21.00
C GLN A 282 -8.77 -3.94 -20.04
N GLN A 283 -8.93 -4.23 -18.74
CA GLN A 283 -9.27 -3.22 -17.75
C GLN A 283 -8.08 -2.34 -17.38
N TRP A 284 -6.86 -2.87 -17.37
CA TRP A 284 -5.72 -2.18 -16.75
C TRP A 284 -4.61 -1.80 -17.72
N VAL A 285 -4.56 -2.42 -18.91
CA VAL A 285 -3.50 -2.16 -19.88
C VAL A 285 -4.04 -1.39 -21.08
N HIS A 286 -3.52 -0.19 -21.25
CA HIS A 286 -3.89 0.72 -22.34
C HIS A 286 -2.62 1.35 -22.90
N GLU A 287 -2.55 1.51 -24.23
CA GLU A 287 -1.42 2.20 -24.89
C GLU A 287 -0.04 1.63 -24.51
N GLY A 288 0.05 0.30 -24.33
CA GLY A 288 1.30 -0.36 -23.95
C GLY A 288 1.76 -0.11 -22.51
N ARG A 289 0.85 0.32 -21.64
CA ARG A 289 1.10 0.61 -20.22
C ARG A 289 0.07 -0.03 -19.31
N PHE A 290 0.53 -0.66 -18.23
CA PHE A 290 -0.30 -1.02 -17.08
C PHE A 290 -0.46 0.21 -16.17
N ARG A 291 -1.69 0.68 -15.99
CA ARG A 291 -2.00 1.93 -15.27
C ARG A 291 -3.03 1.68 -14.16
N PRO A 292 -2.61 1.09 -13.03
CA PRO A 292 -3.47 0.98 -11.86
C PRO A 292 -3.70 2.38 -11.26
N GLU A 293 -4.87 2.56 -10.64
CA GLU A 293 -5.12 3.74 -9.81
C GLU A 293 -4.72 3.40 -8.37
N TYR A 294 -3.63 4.01 -7.92
CA TYR A 294 -3.11 3.84 -6.56
C TYR A 294 -3.90 4.66 -5.55
N LEU A 295 -4.15 4.07 -4.39
CA LEU A 295 -4.72 4.71 -3.21
C LEU A 295 -3.68 4.69 -2.08
N PRO A 296 -2.80 5.69 -1.99
CA PRO A 296 -1.98 5.92 -0.81
C PRO A 296 -2.84 5.99 0.45
N GLY A 297 -2.38 5.37 1.54
CA GLY A 297 -3.15 5.31 2.78
C GLY A 297 -4.43 4.48 2.71
N GLY A 298 -4.58 3.61 1.70
CA GLY A 298 -5.79 2.84 1.45
C GLY A 298 -6.08 1.76 2.51
N THR A 299 -5.08 1.31 3.26
CA THR A 299 -5.28 0.44 4.43
C THR A 299 -5.13 1.21 5.74
N VAL A 300 -5.61 0.61 6.83
CA VAL A 300 -5.40 1.10 8.21
C VAL A 300 -3.92 1.33 8.51
N SER A 301 -3.09 0.36 8.12
CA SER A 301 -1.63 0.42 8.26
C SER A 301 -0.98 1.49 7.37
N GLY A 302 -1.70 2.20 6.50
CA GLY A 302 -1.14 3.18 5.58
C GLY A 302 -0.52 2.58 4.32
N ARG A 303 -0.66 1.26 4.11
CA ARG A 303 -0.23 0.62 2.87
C ARG A 303 -1.07 1.11 1.71
N TRP A 304 -0.44 1.16 0.54
CA TRP A 304 -1.11 1.53 -0.69
C TRP A 304 -1.99 0.38 -1.15
N THR A 305 -3.19 0.72 -1.59
CA THR A 305 -4.09 -0.21 -2.29
C THR A 305 -4.30 0.28 -3.72
N THR A 306 -5.08 -0.46 -4.50
CA THR A 306 -5.55 0.00 -5.81
C THR A 306 -7.05 -0.18 -5.92
N ASN A 307 -7.66 0.65 -6.74
CA ASN A 307 -9.01 0.35 -7.22
C ASN A 307 -8.96 -1.00 -7.96
N GLY A 308 -9.89 -1.91 -7.66
CA GLY A 308 -10.08 -3.16 -8.41
C GLY A 308 -9.29 -4.39 -7.96
N GLY A 309 -8.83 -4.43 -6.70
CA GLY A 309 -8.49 -5.66 -5.97
C GLY A 309 -7.40 -6.55 -6.60
N GLY A 310 -6.17 -6.48 -6.07
CA GLY A 310 -5.10 -7.42 -6.43
C GLY A 310 -4.36 -7.11 -7.74
N ALA A 311 -4.74 -6.05 -8.46
CA ALA A 311 -4.11 -5.67 -9.73
C ALA A 311 -2.58 -5.52 -9.66
N LEU A 312 -2.04 -5.17 -8.49
CA LEU A 312 -0.59 -5.03 -8.28
C LEU A 312 0.15 -6.35 -8.12
N GLN A 313 -0.50 -7.47 -7.79
CA GLN A 313 0.20 -8.73 -7.52
C GLN A 313 0.59 -9.45 -8.82
N ILE A 314 1.58 -8.93 -9.56
CA ILE A 314 2.00 -9.47 -10.86
C ILE A 314 2.70 -10.84 -10.67
N PRO A 315 2.06 -11.97 -11.03
CA PRO A 315 2.64 -13.30 -10.83
C PRO A 315 3.85 -13.51 -11.72
N LYS A 316 4.83 -14.33 -11.27
CA LYS A 316 6.09 -14.57 -12.02
C LYS A 316 5.88 -14.92 -13.50
N VAL A 317 4.85 -15.70 -13.82
CA VAL A 317 4.52 -16.06 -15.22
C VAL A 317 4.12 -14.86 -16.06
N VAL A 318 3.39 -13.89 -15.49
CA VAL A 318 2.90 -12.68 -16.15
C VAL A 318 3.99 -11.62 -16.27
N ARG A 319 5.01 -11.63 -15.40
CA ARG A 319 6.13 -10.67 -15.44
C ARG A 319 6.85 -10.62 -16.79
N ARG A 320 6.75 -11.68 -17.62
CA ARG A 320 7.24 -11.72 -19.01
C ARG A 320 6.61 -10.66 -19.91
N ALA A 321 5.41 -10.20 -19.58
CA ALA A 321 4.72 -9.13 -20.31
C ALA A 321 5.20 -7.73 -19.90
N VAL A 322 5.97 -7.59 -18.82
CA VAL A 322 6.53 -6.31 -18.38
C VAL A 322 7.91 -6.18 -19.01
N VAL A 323 8.00 -5.34 -20.05
CA VAL A 323 9.20 -5.18 -20.89
C VAL A 323 9.46 -3.69 -21.07
N ALA A 324 10.69 -3.27 -20.79
CA ALA A 324 11.13 -1.89 -21.02
C ALA A 324 10.96 -1.47 -22.48
N ASP A 325 10.74 -0.17 -22.69
CA ASP A 325 10.79 0.41 -24.03
C ASP A 325 12.18 0.22 -24.70
N PRO A 326 12.26 0.25 -26.04
CA PRO A 326 13.55 0.15 -26.74
C PRO A 326 14.56 1.22 -26.30
N GLY A 327 15.77 0.80 -25.93
CA GLY A 327 16.82 1.69 -25.39
C GLY A 327 16.65 2.06 -23.91
N TRP A 328 15.69 1.44 -23.22
CA TRP A 328 15.43 1.63 -21.80
C TRP A 328 15.63 0.32 -21.02
N ARG A 329 15.66 0.46 -19.70
CA ARG A 329 15.79 -0.62 -18.71
C ARG A 329 14.76 -0.42 -17.60
N LEU A 330 14.40 -1.53 -16.96
CA LEU A 330 13.70 -1.55 -15.67
C LEU A 330 14.75 -1.68 -14.57
N VAL A 331 14.82 -0.71 -13.68
CA VAL A 331 15.53 -0.83 -12.41
C VAL A 331 14.53 -1.31 -11.37
N VAL A 332 14.58 -2.60 -11.08
CA VAL A 332 13.71 -3.29 -10.13
C VAL A 332 14.44 -3.35 -8.80
N ALA A 333 13.87 -2.76 -7.76
CA ALA A 333 14.48 -2.70 -6.44
C ALA A 333 13.51 -3.17 -5.36
N ASP A 334 13.95 -4.09 -4.52
CA ASP A 334 13.15 -4.70 -3.45
C ASP A 334 13.89 -4.57 -2.11
N ALA A 335 13.20 -4.05 -1.11
CA ALA A 335 13.82 -3.77 0.18
C ALA A 335 14.03 -5.06 0.99
N GLU A 336 15.26 -5.29 1.44
CA GLU A 336 15.60 -6.56 2.08
C GLU A 336 15.15 -6.59 3.55
N GLN A 337 14.17 -7.43 3.87
CA GLN A 337 13.67 -7.66 5.24
C GLN A 337 13.24 -6.35 5.94
N MET A 338 12.44 -5.53 5.26
CA MET A 338 12.02 -4.20 5.72
C MET A 338 11.41 -4.20 7.13
N GLU A 339 10.38 -5.01 7.39
CA GLU A 339 9.66 -4.99 8.67
C GLU A 339 10.57 -5.31 9.89
N PRO A 340 11.41 -6.35 9.88
CA PRO A 340 12.45 -6.54 10.90
C PRO A 340 13.37 -5.35 11.16
N ARG A 341 13.82 -4.67 10.10
CA ARG A 341 14.71 -3.51 10.21
C ARG A 341 13.97 -2.30 10.80
N VAL A 342 12.72 -2.10 10.41
CA VAL A 342 11.84 -1.11 11.02
C VAL A 342 11.63 -1.42 12.50
N LEU A 343 11.36 -2.67 12.88
CA LEU A 343 11.26 -3.06 14.30
C LEU A 343 12.54 -2.72 15.06
N ALA A 344 13.72 -2.99 14.50
CA ALA A 344 14.99 -2.60 15.09
C ALA A 344 15.09 -1.09 15.34
N ALA A 345 14.69 -0.28 14.36
CA ALA A 345 14.75 1.18 14.45
C ALA A 345 13.75 1.76 15.45
N VAL A 346 12.50 1.31 15.46
CA VAL A 346 11.44 1.87 16.32
C VAL A 346 11.53 1.41 17.77
N SER A 347 11.99 0.17 18.00
CA SER A 347 12.17 -0.36 19.35
C SER A 347 13.45 0.13 20.04
N ARG A 348 14.42 0.60 19.25
CA ARG A 348 15.77 0.97 19.72
C ARG A 348 16.49 -0.15 20.46
N ASP A 349 16.17 -1.40 20.16
CA ASP A 349 16.85 -2.55 20.74
C ASP A 349 18.28 -2.66 20.20
N ARG A 350 19.28 -2.47 21.07
CA ARG A 350 20.70 -2.43 20.68
C ARG A 350 21.13 -3.68 19.91
N GLY A 351 20.73 -4.86 20.40
CA GLY A 351 21.11 -6.12 19.78
C GLY A 351 20.50 -6.28 18.40
N LEU A 352 19.22 -5.92 18.22
CA LEU A 352 18.55 -6.03 16.93
C LEU A 352 19.04 -4.96 15.95
N MET A 353 19.36 -3.75 16.44
CA MET A 353 19.96 -2.67 15.65
C MET A 353 21.35 -3.04 15.13
N GLU A 354 22.19 -3.68 15.94
CA GLU A 354 23.49 -4.20 15.50
C GLU A 354 23.35 -5.25 14.39
N VAL A 355 22.40 -6.17 14.54
CA VAL A 355 22.11 -7.20 13.52
C VAL A 355 21.61 -6.55 12.22
N ALA A 356 20.70 -5.58 12.32
CA ALA A 356 20.19 -4.85 11.16
C ALA A 356 21.25 -3.91 10.53
N GLY A 357 22.27 -3.49 11.29
CA GLY A 357 23.33 -2.61 10.80
C GLY A 357 24.52 -3.31 10.14
N SER A 358 24.62 -4.64 10.25
CA SER A 358 25.85 -5.38 9.89
C SER A 358 26.12 -5.50 8.38
N GLY A 359 25.15 -5.14 7.53
CA GLY A 359 25.25 -5.28 6.07
C GLY A 359 25.18 -6.71 5.54
N ARG A 360 24.95 -7.70 6.42
CA ARG A 360 24.71 -9.11 6.06
C ARG A 360 23.21 -9.40 6.02
N ASP A 361 22.83 -10.58 5.50
CA ASP A 361 21.45 -11.08 5.60
C ASP A 361 21.01 -11.09 7.07
N LEU A 362 19.92 -10.36 7.36
CA LEU A 362 19.47 -10.12 8.73
C LEU A 362 19.16 -11.42 9.46
N TYR A 363 18.53 -12.38 8.77
CA TYR A 363 18.16 -13.66 9.37
C TYR A 363 19.37 -14.57 9.59
N ALA A 364 20.37 -14.53 8.71
CA ALA A 364 21.60 -15.28 8.87
C ALA A 364 22.42 -14.77 10.06
N ASP A 365 22.57 -13.45 10.22
CA ASP A 365 23.26 -12.87 11.38
C ASP A 365 22.46 -13.12 12.67
N LEU A 366 21.13 -12.98 12.61
CA LEU A 366 20.24 -13.36 13.69
C LEU A 366 20.41 -14.84 14.05
N ALA A 367 20.50 -15.74 13.08
CA ALA A 367 20.66 -17.18 13.30
C ALA A 367 21.99 -17.55 13.93
N ALA A 368 23.09 -16.95 13.44
CA ALA A 368 24.44 -17.19 13.95
C ALA A 368 24.58 -16.77 15.41
N ARG A 369 23.93 -15.67 15.82
CA ARG A 369 23.90 -15.24 17.22
C ARG A 369 22.88 -16.05 18.01
N ALA A 370 21.69 -16.17 17.44
CA ALA A 370 20.37 -16.57 17.93
C ALA A 370 20.07 -18.04 18.22
N PHE A 371 20.29 -18.81 17.15
CA PHE A 371 19.46 -19.96 16.78
C PHE A 371 20.34 -21.10 16.25
N GLY A 372 21.57 -21.23 16.77
CA GLY A 372 22.49 -22.30 16.37
C GLY A 372 22.88 -22.29 14.89
N GLY A 373 22.72 -21.15 14.19
CA GLY A 373 22.96 -21.04 12.75
C GLY A 373 21.76 -21.38 11.86
N ASP A 374 20.60 -21.76 12.41
CA ASP A 374 19.39 -22.04 11.62
C ASP A 374 18.67 -20.75 11.21
N ARG A 375 18.82 -20.38 9.93
CA ARG A 375 18.21 -19.19 9.32
C ARG A 375 16.68 -19.25 9.28
N ASP A 376 16.11 -20.41 8.99
CA ASP A 376 14.66 -20.55 8.86
C ASP A 376 14.00 -20.48 10.23
N GLN A 377 14.61 -21.07 11.25
CA GLN A 377 14.20 -20.94 12.64
C GLN A 377 14.27 -19.48 13.11
N ALA A 378 15.37 -18.77 12.82
CA ALA A 378 15.53 -17.35 13.16
C ALA A 378 14.46 -16.47 12.50
N LYS A 379 14.16 -16.72 11.23
CA LYS A 379 13.10 -16.06 10.48
C LYS A 379 11.73 -16.32 11.10
N LEU A 380 11.39 -17.58 11.38
CA LEU A 380 10.12 -17.95 11.99
C LEU A 380 9.95 -17.32 13.38
N ALA A 381 11.01 -17.29 14.19
CA ALA A 381 10.99 -16.68 15.51
C ALA A 381 10.72 -15.18 15.45
N LEU A 382 11.44 -14.45 14.58
CA LEU A 382 11.28 -13.01 14.46
C LEU A 382 9.92 -12.64 13.85
N LEU A 383 9.48 -13.36 12.81
CA LEU A 383 8.15 -13.14 12.23
C LEU A 383 7.05 -13.52 13.21
N GLY A 384 7.21 -14.58 14.00
CA GLY A 384 6.29 -14.92 15.10
C GLY A 384 6.19 -13.79 16.13
N ALA A 385 7.30 -13.12 16.42
CA ALA A 385 7.34 -11.99 17.34
C ALA A 385 6.80 -10.69 16.75
N VAL A 386 6.93 -10.46 15.44
CA VAL A 386 6.30 -9.33 14.76
C VAL A 386 4.79 -9.58 14.64
N TYR A 387 4.39 -10.80 14.24
CA TYR A 387 3.03 -11.13 13.84
C TYR A 387 2.13 -11.72 14.94
N GLY A 388 2.67 -11.98 16.13
CA GLY A 388 1.92 -12.52 17.27
C GLY A 388 1.46 -13.96 17.08
N GLN A 389 2.15 -14.77 16.26
CA GLN A 389 1.88 -16.20 16.15
C GLN A 389 2.45 -16.92 17.38
N THR A 390 1.57 -17.49 18.20
CA THR A 390 1.90 -18.10 19.50
C THR A 390 1.61 -19.60 19.55
N SER A 391 1.69 -20.32 18.43
CA SER A 391 1.50 -21.79 18.40
C SER A 391 2.75 -22.54 17.93
N GLY A 392 2.94 -23.76 18.45
CA GLY A 392 4.04 -24.65 18.07
C GLY A 392 5.43 -24.21 18.56
N ASP A 393 6.48 -24.55 17.81
CA ASP A 393 7.88 -24.24 18.14
C ASP A 393 8.18 -22.72 18.19
N ALA A 394 7.30 -21.88 17.64
CA ALA A 394 7.38 -20.42 17.75
C ALA A 394 7.37 -19.92 19.21
N LEU A 395 6.67 -20.62 20.12
CA LEU A 395 6.66 -20.29 21.56
C LEU A 395 8.02 -20.51 22.22
N LYS A 396 8.73 -21.59 21.87
CA LYS A 396 10.06 -21.88 22.42
C LYS A 396 11.06 -20.82 21.99
N HIS A 397 11.00 -20.42 20.71
CA HIS A 397 11.88 -19.40 20.16
C HIS A 397 11.57 -17.98 20.65
N MET A 398 10.35 -17.72 21.13
CA MET A 398 9.97 -16.43 21.71
C MET A 398 10.71 -16.12 23.01
N ALA A 399 10.94 -17.13 23.86
CA ALA A 399 11.68 -16.94 25.11
C ALA A 399 13.14 -16.52 24.85
N ASP A 400 13.78 -17.12 23.86
CA ASP A 400 15.13 -16.75 23.43
C ASP A 400 15.17 -15.35 22.80
N LEU A 401 14.17 -15.01 21.98
CA LEU A 401 14.08 -13.67 21.39
C LEU A 401 13.89 -12.61 22.46
N ARG A 402 13.02 -12.84 23.45
CA ARG A 402 12.78 -11.94 24.58
C ARG A 402 14.01 -11.74 25.45
N ARG A 403 14.82 -12.78 25.66
CA ARG A 403 16.09 -12.68 26.41
C ARG A 403 17.11 -11.81 25.70
N ARG A 404 17.17 -11.88 24.36
CA ARG A 404 18.25 -11.27 23.56
C ARG A 404 17.89 -9.91 22.98
N TYR A 405 16.61 -9.69 22.70
CA TYR A 405 16.05 -8.47 22.11
C TYR A 405 14.86 -7.97 22.95
N PRO A 406 15.06 -7.70 24.25
CA PRO A 406 13.97 -7.39 25.18
C PRO A 406 13.21 -6.12 24.79
N ALA A 407 13.87 -5.09 24.28
CA ALA A 407 13.21 -3.84 23.92
C ALA A 407 12.36 -4.01 22.65
N ALA A 408 12.81 -4.84 21.70
CA ALA A 408 12.03 -5.17 20.51
C ALA A 408 10.75 -5.92 20.86
N VAL A 409 10.84 -6.93 21.73
CA VAL A 409 9.67 -7.69 22.20
C VAL A 409 8.74 -6.82 23.04
N GLU A 410 9.28 -5.97 23.92
CA GLU A 410 8.47 -5.10 24.76
C GLU A 410 7.72 -4.03 23.96
N TYR A 411 8.33 -3.51 22.87
CA TYR A 411 7.69 -2.55 21.98
C TYR A 411 6.40 -3.13 21.36
N VAL A 412 6.48 -4.33 20.78
CA VAL A 412 5.32 -4.96 20.13
C VAL A 412 4.31 -5.50 21.15
N ASP A 413 4.76 -5.95 22.33
CA ASP A 413 3.87 -6.39 23.41
C ASP A 413 3.13 -5.21 24.05
N THR A 414 3.74 -4.03 24.16
CA THR A 414 3.08 -2.81 24.60
C THR A 414 1.96 -2.40 23.65
N ALA A 415 2.20 -2.50 22.34
CA ALA A 415 1.17 -2.25 21.33
C ALA A 415 0.02 -3.25 21.44
N ALA A 416 0.33 -4.54 21.63
CA ALA A 416 -0.67 -5.58 21.79
C ALA A 416 -1.54 -5.35 23.03
N ARG A 417 -0.93 -5.05 24.19
CA ARG A 417 -1.66 -4.74 25.43
C ARG A 417 -2.55 -3.51 25.28
N ALA A 418 -2.04 -2.45 24.66
CA ALA A 418 -2.83 -1.26 24.37
C ALA A 418 -4.04 -1.58 23.48
N GLY A 419 -3.87 -2.40 22.46
CA GLY A 419 -4.98 -2.87 21.62
C GLY A 419 -5.99 -3.72 22.37
N GLU A 420 -5.54 -4.66 23.21
CA GLU A 420 -6.38 -5.50 24.07
C GLU A 420 -7.22 -4.67 25.05
N GLU A 421 -6.65 -3.58 25.56
CA GLU A 421 -7.31 -2.61 26.46
C GLU A 421 -8.19 -1.58 25.72
N GLY A 422 -8.24 -1.63 24.38
CA GLY A 422 -9.00 -0.68 23.56
C GLY A 422 -8.39 0.72 23.46
N ARG A 423 -7.14 0.91 23.90
CA ARG A 423 -6.40 2.17 23.77
C ARG A 423 -5.95 2.41 22.34
N LEU A 424 -5.69 3.67 22.02
CA LEU A 424 -5.11 4.05 20.72
C LEU A 424 -3.68 3.50 20.60
N VAL A 425 -3.37 2.98 19.43
CA VAL A 425 -2.04 2.47 19.06
C VAL A 425 -1.56 3.25 17.85
N ARG A 426 -0.32 3.72 17.88
CA ARG A 426 0.23 4.60 16.85
C ARG A 426 1.54 4.05 16.26
N THR A 427 1.78 4.32 14.98
CA THR A 427 3.08 4.09 14.34
C THR A 427 4.13 5.05 14.87
N TRP A 428 5.39 4.85 14.49
CA TRP A 428 6.49 5.74 14.87
C TRP A 428 6.23 7.21 14.47
N LEU A 429 5.66 7.46 13.29
CA LEU A 429 5.35 8.81 12.81
C LEU A 429 4.00 9.36 13.30
N GLY A 430 3.19 8.52 13.96
CA GLY A 430 1.95 8.97 14.63
C GLY A 430 0.66 8.60 13.92
N ARG A 431 0.69 7.73 12.89
CA ARG A 431 -0.52 7.17 12.27
C ARG A 431 -1.25 6.31 13.29
N THR A 432 -2.54 6.50 13.46
CA THR A 432 -3.32 5.78 14.47
C THR A 432 -4.05 4.58 13.90
N CYS A 433 -4.01 3.48 14.64
CA CYS A 433 -4.83 2.31 14.44
C CYS A 433 -6.29 2.62 14.86
N PRO A 434 -7.28 2.60 13.95
CA PRO A 434 -8.68 2.86 14.27
C PRO A 434 -9.17 1.94 15.39
N PRO A 435 -10.05 2.41 16.29
CA PRO A 435 -10.57 1.61 17.40
C PRO A 435 -11.38 0.41 16.89
N ALA A 436 -11.54 -0.61 17.75
CA ALA A 436 -12.21 -1.86 17.38
C ALA A 436 -13.68 -1.71 16.94
N SER A 437 -14.33 -0.59 17.30
CA SER A 437 -15.68 -0.23 16.87
C SER A 437 -15.78 0.21 15.40
N VAL A 438 -14.65 0.50 14.76
CA VAL A 438 -14.57 0.83 13.34
C VAL A 438 -14.21 -0.45 12.60
N ALA A 439 -15.10 -0.91 11.71
CA ALA A 439 -14.83 -2.07 10.87
C ALA A 439 -13.52 -1.81 10.09
N PRO A 440 -12.50 -2.68 10.20
CA PRO A 440 -11.31 -2.53 9.39
C PRO A 440 -11.73 -2.68 7.91
N PRO A 441 -11.34 -1.78 7.01
CA PRO A 441 -11.43 -2.06 5.58
C PRO A 441 -10.68 -3.36 5.29
N ASP A 442 -11.23 -4.18 4.40
CA ASP A 442 -10.65 -5.47 3.98
C ASP A 442 -9.18 -5.28 3.54
N GLU A 443 -8.22 -5.56 4.42
CA GLU A 443 -6.80 -5.39 4.12
C GLU A 443 -6.27 -6.46 3.13
N ALA A 444 -7.09 -7.44 2.72
CA ALA A 444 -6.62 -8.57 1.91
C ALA A 444 -7.57 -9.12 0.83
N GLY A 445 -8.79 -8.60 0.66
CA GLY A 445 -9.76 -9.21 -0.27
C GLY A 445 -10.05 -10.70 0.02
N LEU A 446 -9.76 -11.15 1.23
CA LEU A 446 -10.13 -12.45 1.76
C LEU A 446 -11.23 -12.20 2.78
N PRO A 447 -12.39 -12.87 2.69
CA PRO A 447 -13.43 -12.73 3.70
C PRO A 447 -12.83 -13.12 5.05
N GLN A 448 -12.65 -12.13 5.94
CA GLN A 448 -12.42 -12.41 7.34
C GLN A 448 -13.75 -12.86 7.94
N GLU A 449 -13.76 -14.06 8.51
CA GLU A 449 -14.86 -14.51 9.36
C GLU A 449 -15.18 -13.42 10.40
N GLU A 450 -16.48 -13.25 10.67
CA GLU A 450 -17.03 -12.23 11.57
C GLU A 450 -16.13 -11.98 12.78
N ALA A 451 -15.67 -10.74 12.92
CA ALA A 451 -14.85 -10.34 14.05
C ALA A 451 -15.57 -10.72 15.36
N PRO A 452 -14.95 -11.48 16.27
CA PRO A 452 -15.59 -11.87 17.52
C PRO A 452 -16.04 -10.62 18.27
N ALA A 453 -17.23 -10.68 18.88
CA ALA A 453 -17.80 -9.58 19.63
C ALA A 453 -16.78 -8.94 20.59
N TYR A 454 -16.67 -7.61 20.53
CA TYR A 454 -15.85 -6.81 21.43
C TYR A 454 -16.30 -7.05 22.88
N GLY A 455 -15.33 -7.28 23.78
CA GLY A 455 -15.57 -7.65 25.18
C GLY A 455 -15.38 -9.14 25.49
N SER A 456 -15.23 -10.00 24.47
CA SER A 456 -14.75 -11.37 24.68
C SER A 456 -13.22 -11.40 24.79
N THR A 457 -12.68 -12.32 25.60
CA THR A 457 -11.22 -12.52 25.70
C THR A 457 -10.60 -12.92 24.34
N ALA A 458 -11.39 -13.52 23.44
CA ALA A 458 -10.96 -13.85 22.09
C ALA A 458 -10.84 -12.61 21.20
N GLY A 459 -11.82 -11.70 21.24
CA GLY A 459 -11.82 -10.43 20.50
C GLY A 459 -10.68 -9.51 20.95
N ALA A 460 -10.46 -9.39 22.26
CA ALA A 460 -9.33 -8.63 22.81
C ALA A 460 -7.99 -9.18 22.28
N ARG A 461 -7.74 -10.49 22.37
CA ARG A 461 -6.50 -11.09 21.85
C ARG A 461 -6.32 -10.93 20.34
N ALA A 462 -7.41 -10.98 19.56
CA ALA A 462 -7.35 -10.73 18.12
C ALA A 462 -6.92 -9.28 17.84
N ARG A 463 -7.46 -8.33 18.59
CA ARG A 463 -7.06 -6.92 18.53
C ARG A 463 -5.62 -6.71 18.99
N GLY A 464 -5.16 -7.41 20.02
CA GLY A 464 -3.76 -7.41 20.46
C GLY A 464 -2.81 -7.86 19.34
N ARG A 465 -3.12 -8.97 18.65
CA ARG A 465 -2.33 -9.40 17.48
C ARG A 465 -2.36 -8.38 16.33
N PHE A 466 -3.51 -7.79 16.05
CA PHE A 466 -3.62 -6.78 15.00
C PHE A 466 -2.76 -5.54 15.29
N THR A 467 -2.87 -5.00 16.50
CA THR A 467 -2.12 -3.79 16.92
C THR A 467 -0.62 -4.02 17.04
N ARG A 468 -0.21 -5.23 17.46
CA ARG A 468 1.18 -5.70 17.41
C ARG A 468 1.78 -5.59 16.00
N ASN A 469 1.04 -6.05 14.99
CA ASN A 469 1.48 -6.03 13.60
C ASN A 469 1.46 -4.60 13.05
N PHE A 470 0.41 -3.86 13.40
CA PHE A 470 0.18 -2.50 12.96
C PHE A 470 1.35 -1.57 13.24
N VAL A 471 1.94 -1.61 14.45
CA VAL A 471 3.03 -0.68 14.80
C VAL A 471 4.29 -0.88 13.96
N VAL A 472 4.56 -2.11 13.51
CA VAL A 472 5.69 -2.42 12.64
C VAL A 472 5.34 -2.13 11.19
N GLN A 473 4.23 -2.68 10.70
CA GLN A 473 3.82 -2.55 9.29
C GLN A 473 3.48 -1.11 8.92
N GLY A 474 2.81 -0.39 9.81
CA GLY A 474 2.48 1.01 9.58
C GLY A 474 3.70 1.91 9.64
N SER A 475 4.65 1.65 10.56
CA SER A 475 5.93 2.38 10.55
C SER A 475 6.75 2.09 9.29
N ALA A 476 6.63 0.88 8.72
CA ALA A 476 7.26 0.53 7.44
C ALA A 476 6.59 1.24 6.25
N ALA A 477 5.26 1.33 6.24
CA ALA A 477 4.52 2.08 5.22
C ALA A 477 4.84 3.59 5.27
N ASP A 478 4.92 4.15 6.48
CA ASP A 478 5.31 5.54 6.71
C ASP A 478 6.75 5.81 6.24
N TRP A 479 7.70 4.88 6.49
CA TRP A 479 9.05 4.96 5.95
C TRP A 479 9.08 4.85 4.42
N ALA A 480 8.26 3.98 3.82
CA ALA A 480 8.20 3.80 2.38
C ALA A 480 7.75 5.08 1.67
N LEU A 481 6.79 5.83 2.24
CA LEU A 481 6.39 7.15 1.73
C LEU A 481 7.57 8.14 1.67
N LEU A 482 8.42 8.13 2.70
CA LEU A 482 9.62 8.98 2.74
C LEU A 482 10.66 8.55 1.70
N MET A 483 10.84 7.24 1.51
CA MET A 483 11.70 6.68 0.48
C MET A 483 11.21 7.09 -0.92
N LEU A 484 9.91 6.93 -1.20
CA LEU A 484 9.29 7.33 -2.46
C LEU A 484 9.43 8.83 -2.72
N ALA A 485 9.22 9.67 -1.70
CA ALA A 485 9.37 11.12 -1.82
C ALA A 485 10.83 11.52 -2.10
N ALA A 486 11.80 10.86 -1.46
CA ALA A 486 13.22 11.07 -1.69
C ALA A 486 13.63 10.62 -3.11
N LEU A 487 13.22 9.42 -3.51
CA LEU A 487 13.50 8.86 -4.85
C LEU A 487 12.91 9.74 -5.93
N ARG A 488 11.64 10.16 -5.79
CA ARG A 488 10.98 11.08 -6.73
C ARG A 488 11.78 12.37 -6.94
N ARG A 489 12.36 12.93 -5.88
CA ARG A 489 13.19 14.14 -5.97
C ARG A 489 14.49 13.87 -6.71
N SER A 490 15.14 12.74 -6.45
CA SER A 490 16.39 12.35 -7.14
C SER A 490 16.18 12.03 -8.62
N LEU A 491 15.01 11.55 -9.01
CA LEU A 491 14.64 11.29 -10.40
C LEU A 491 14.19 12.53 -11.18
N ALA A 492 13.86 13.64 -10.50
CA ALA A 492 13.34 14.85 -11.15
C ALA A 492 14.19 15.44 -12.31
N PRO A 493 15.54 15.43 -12.27
CA PRO A 493 16.36 15.92 -13.38
C PRO A 493 16.57 14.90 -14.51
N LEU A 494 16.11 13.65 -14.33
CA LEU A 494 16.30 12.56 -15.27
C LEU A 494 15.07 12.38 -16.18
N ARG A 495 15.23 11.56 -17.22
CA ARG A 495 14.09 11.03 -17.99
C ARG A 495 13.48 9.79 -17.35
N ALA A 496 14.20 9.17 -16.42
CA ALA A 496 13.71 8.05 -15.63
C ALA A 496 12.40 8.35 -14.89
N GLU A 497 11.46 7.42 -14.94
CA GLU A 497 10.15 7.52 -14.31
C GLU A 497 9.96 6.38 -13.31
N LEU A 498 9.50 6.70 -12.10
CA LEU A 498 8.99 5.68 -11.18
C LEU A 498 7.65 5.19 -11.73
N VAL A 499 7.55 3.89 -12.03
CA VAL A 499 6.41 3.31 -12.76
C VAL A 499 5.63 2.25 -11.98
N PHE A 500 6.23 1.68 -10.94
CA PHE A 500 5.55 0.68 -10.11
C PHE A 500 6.03 0.74 -8.66
N PHE A 501 5.10 0.46 -7.74
CA PHE A 501 5.33 0.33 -6.31
C PHE A 501 4.40 -0.73 -5.75
N GLN A 502 4.95 -1.66 -4.98
CA GLN A 502 4.19 -2.65 -4.24
C GLN A 502 4.90 -2.94 -2.91
N HIS A 503 4.34 -2.41 -1.83
CA HIS A 503 4.85 -2.56 -0.45
C HIS A 503 6.29 -2.07 -0.26
N ASP A 504 7.27 -2.89 -0.61
CA ASP A 504 8.70 -2.68 -0.47
C ASP A 504 9.46 -2.83 -1.80
N GLU A 505 8.75 -3.11 -2.91
CA GLU A 505 9.30 -3.14 -4.25
C GLU A 505 8.97 -1.84 -5.02
N VAL A 506 9.97 -1.27 -5.68
CA VAL A 506 9.83 -0.16 -6.64
C VAL A 506 10.41 -0.57 -7.99
N ILE A 507 9.80 -0.10 -9.08
CA ILE A 507 10.35 -0.23 -10.43
C ILE A 507 10.45 1.15 -11.05
N VAL A 508 11.66 1.52 -11.48
CA VAL A 508 11.93 2.72 -12.25
C VAL A 508 12.22 2.31 -13.69
N HIS A 509 11.51 2.92 -14.64
CA HIS A 509 11.77 2.76 -16.07
C HIS A 509 12.67 3.91 -16.51
N ALA A 510 13.87 3.59 -16.98
CA ALA A 510 14.91 4.57 -17.26
C ALA A 510 15.61 4.29 -18.60
N PRO A 511 16.09 5.31 -19.32
CA PRO A 511 17.05 5.11 -20.39
C PRO A 511 18.24 4.29 -19.90
N GLU A 512 18.82 3.45 -20.77
CA GLU A 512 19.91 2.54 -20.40
C GLU A 512 21.11 3.28 -19.78
N GLU A 513 21.42 4.47 -20.28
CA GLU A 513 22.48 5.35 -19.78
C GLU A 513 22.20 5.93 -18.38
N GLU A 514 20.93 6.03 -17.97
CA GLU A 514 20.51 6.57 -16.67
C GLU A 514 20.32 5.46 -15.62
N ALA A 515 20.11 4.20 -16.05
CA ALA A 515 19.74 3.08 -15.19
C ALA A 515 20.76 2.81 -14.06
N GLY A 516 22.06 2.98 -14.33
CA GLY A 516 23.10 2.82 -13.31
C GLY A 516 23.00 3.87 -12.20
N ALA A 517 22.71 5.13 -12.53
CA ALA A 517 22.54 6.21 -11.55
C ALA A 517 21.27 6.00 -10.71
N VAL A 518 20.19 5.52 -11.33
CA VAL A 518 18.92 5.23 -10.65
C VAL A 518 19.09 4.20 -9.53
N ALA A 519 19.88 3.14 -9.72
CA ALA A 519 20.14 2.16 -8.67
C ALA A 519 20.81 2.80 -7.43
N GLY A 520 21.74 3.73 -7.65
CA GLY A 520 22.35 4.54 -6.59
C GLY A 520 21.32 5.42 -5.87
N PHE A 521 20.43 6.08 -6.63
CA PHE A 521 19.38 6.93 -6.05
C PHE A 521 18.38 6.16 -5.19
N VAL A 522 18.07 4.90 -5.50
CA VAL A 522 17.23 4.07 -4.63
C VAL A 522 17.90 3.84 -3.27
N ALA A 523 19.19 3.48 -3.26
CA ALA A 523 19.94 3.28 -2.03
C ALA A 523 20.07 4.57 -1.20
N GLU A 524 20.37 5.69 -1.85
CA GLU A 524 20.43 7.01 -1.20
C GLU A 524 19.09 7.45 -0.63
N ALA A 525 17.99 7.20 -1.34
CA ALA A 525 16.64 7.50 -0.89
C ALA A 525 16.27 6.66 0.34
N ALA A 526 16.62 5.37 0.36
CA ALA A 526 16.38 4.48 1.48
C ALA A 526 17.13 4.92 2.75
N GLU A 527 18.41 5.26 2.62
CA GLU A 527 19.25 5.77 3.70
C GLU A 527 18.76 7.13 4.22
N LEU A 528 18.35 8.03 3.30
CA LEU A 528 17.75 9.30 3.68
C LEU A 528 16.42 9.11 4.43
N ALA A 529 15.54 8.23 3.94
CA ALA A 529 14.28 7.91 4.60
C ALA A 529 14.50 7.34 6.00
N GLY A 530 15.49 6.46 6.17
CA GLY A 530 15.90 5.93 7.47
C GLY A 530 16.31 7.04 8.44
N ARG A 531 17.20 7.94 8.00
CA ARG A 531 17.65 9.09 8.83
C ARG A 531 16.54 10.08 9.15
N ILE A 532 15.67 10.39 8.19
CA ILE A 532 14.55 11.32 8.40
C ILE A 532 13.51 10.73 9.35
N ALA A 533 13.16 9.45 9.18
CA ALA A 533 12.17 8.79 10.02
C ALA A 533 12.70 8.56 11.44
N PHE A 534 13.90 7.98 11.56
CA PHE A 534 14.40 7.41 12.80
C PHE A 534 15.59 8.19 13.38
N GLY A 535 16.01 9.32 12.80
CA GLY A 535 17.21 10.03 13.25
C GLY A 535 18.48 9.21 13.06
N GLU A 536 19.51 9.49 13.86
CA GLU A 536 20.74 8.69 13.82
C GLU A 536 20.49 7.26 14.32
N THR A 537 20.86 6.29 13.48
CA THR A 537 20.71 4.87 13.75
C THR A 537 21.72 4.06 12.95
N PRO A 538 22.31 2.99 13.52
CA PRO A 538 23.13 2.03 12.76
C PRO A 538 22.30 1.11 11.86
N VAL A 539 20.96 1.11 11.99
CA VAL A 539 20.07 0.29 11.15
C VAL A 539 20.17 0.73 9.70
N ARG A 540 20.48 -0.23 8.81
CA ARG A 540 20.51 -0.01 7.36
C ARG A 540 19.23 -0.53 6.71
N PHE A 541 18.87 0.06 5.56
CA PHE A 541 17.70 -0.32 4.75
C PHE A 541 18.13 -0.68 3.32
N PRO A 542 18.86 -1.79 3.12
CA PRO A 542 19.38 -2.16 1.81
C PRO A 542 18.29 -2.62 0.85
N PHE A 543 18.58 -2.45 -0.44
CA PHE A 543 17.77 -2.94 -1.55
C PHE A 543 18.57 -3.93 -2.38
N SER A 544 17.91 -5.04 -2.75
CA SER A 544 18.35 -5.86 -3.87
C SER A 544 17.89 -5.19 -5.16
N THR A 545 18.84 -4.86 -6.04
CA THR A 545 18.56 -4.14 -7.29
C THR A 545 18.96 -4.96 -8.51
N ALA A 546 18.09 -4.98 -9.52
CA ALA A 546 18.36 -5.59 -10.82
C ALA A 546 18.02 -4.61 -11.94
N VAL A 547 18.92 -4.49 -12.92
CA VAL A 547 18.71 -3.68 -14.12
C VAL A 547 18.46 -4.64 -15.28
N VAL A 548 17.23 -4.66 -15.79
CA VAL A 548 16.78 -5.68 -16.73
C VAL A 548 15.93 -5.10 -17.87
N GLU A 549 15.86 -5.81 -18.99
CA GLU A 549 14.91 -5.50 -20.06
C GLU A 549 13.50 -5.98 -19.73
N CYS A 550 13.40 -7.18 -19.15
CA CYS A 550 12.13 -7.79 -18.78
C CYS A 550 12.09 -8.04 -17.27
N TYR A 551 10.95 -7.73 -16.65
CA TYR A 551 10.77 -7.92 -15.21
C TYR A 551 10.87 -9.40 -14.79
N ALA A 552 10.63 -10.34 -15.70
CA ALA A 552 10.83 -11.76 -15.44
C ALA A 552 12.29 -12.12 -15.08
N ASP A 553 13.26 -11.29 -15.51
CA ASP A 553 14.69 -11.52 -15.32
C ASP A 553 15.23 -10.86 -14.04
N ALA A 554 14.42 -10.07 -13.34
CA ALA A 554 14.86 -9.31 -12.17
C ALA A 554 15.17 -10.19 -10.95
N LYS A 555 14.66 -11.44 -10.89
CA LYS A 555 14.87 -12.43 -9.80
C LYS A 555 14.63 -13.89 -10.23
#